data_AF-A0A4R9JJB0-F1
#
_entry.id   AF-A0A4R9JJB0-F1
#
_cell.length_a   1.000
_cell.length_b   1.000
_cell.length_c   1.000
_cell.angle_alpha   90.00
_cell.angle_beta   90.00
_cell.angle_gamma   90.00
#
_symmetry.space_group_name_H-M   'P 1'
#
loop_
_entity.id
_entity.type
_entity.pdbx_description
1 polymer ?
#
loop_
_entity_poly.entity_id
_entity_poly.type
_entity_poly.pdbx_seq_one_letter_code
_entity_poly.pdbx_strand_id
1 'polypeptide(L)'
;MNPEIYTQWEKQTNLITTRLSGAVTETDISKWKESLNKTFADLPQGTKFKIFVNLHGLNPASVSAHKAYRDIIPLLLSRYNWRIGYLDLFEEAKGLKLTSENEIECFAAVHCHHDSYKINEYESRFGKDSEHFFDDPEKSETWIRSYSV
;
A
#
# COMPACT_ATOMS: atom_id res chain seq x y z
N MET A 1 -8.80 -20.16 -7.23
CA MET A 1 -8.64 -18.90 -7.98
C MET A 1 -7.14 -18.57 -7.95
N ASN A 2 -6.55 -18.21 -9.09
CA ASN A 2 -5.12 -17.89 -9.14
C ASN A 2 -4.87 -16.56 -8.44
N PRO A 3 -3.72 -16.39 -7.76
CA PRO A 3 -3.40 -15.13 -7.09
C PRO A 3 -3.17 -14.02 -8.12
N GLU A 4 -3.63 -12.81 -7.82
CA GLU A 4 -3.25 -11.61 -8.57
C GLU A 4 -2.12 -10.90 -7.84
N ILE A 5 -1.00 -10.68 -8.55
CA ILE A 5 0.22 -10.15 -7.96
C ILE A 5 0.84 -9.17 -8.94
N TYR A 6 0.72 -7.88 -8.68
CA TYR A 6 1.34 -6.86 -9.54
C TYR A 6 1.49 -5.52 -8.82
N THR A 7 2.38 -4.68 -9.36
CA THR A 7 2.43 -3.25 -9.13
C THR A 7 2.56 -2.56 -10.48
N GLN A 8 1.76 -1.53 -10.71
CA GLN A 8 1.76 -0.74 -11.93
C GLN A 8 1.77 0.75 -11.61
N TRP A 9 2.41 1.55 -12.46
CA TRP A 9 2.40 3.00 -12.38
C TRP A 9 1.74 3.59 -13.62
N GLU A 10 0.66 4.35 -13.41
CA GLU A 10 -0.05 5.12 -14.41
C GLU A 10 0.56 6.52 -14.49
N LYS A 11 1.43 6.74 -15.49
CA LYS A 11 2.20 7.99 -15.64
C LYS A 11 1.31 9.23 -15.78
N GLN A 12 0.14 9.10 -16.40
CA GLN A 12 -0.74 10.23 -16.70
C GLN A 12 -1.40 10.81 -15.44
N THR A 13 -1.59 9.98 -14.41
CA THR A 13 -2.30 10.33 -13.16
C THR A 13 -1.40 10.26 -11.93
N ASN A 14 -0.12 9.90 -12.12
CA ASN A 14 0.84 9.56 -11.08
C ASN A 14 0.27 8.62 -10.01
N LEU A 15 -0.56 7.67 -10.44
CA LEU A 15 -1.16 6.66 -9.58
C LEU A 15 -0.35 5.37 -9.67
N ILE A 16 0.09 4.88 -8.52
CA ILE A 16 0.65 3.54 -8.36
C ILE A 16 -0.45 2.64 -7.83
N THR A 17 -0.73 1.53 -8.51
CA THR A 17 -1.68 0.52 -8.02
C THR A 17 -0.92 -0.77 -7.76
N THR A 18 -1.05 -1.31 -6.56
CA THR A 18 -0.44 -2.56 -6.16
C THR A 18 -1.50 -3.55 -5.66
N ARG A 19 -1.38 -4.81 -6.09
CA ARG A 19 -2.37 -5.86 -5.88
C ARG A 19 -1.69 -7.11 -5.34
N LEU A 20 -2.27 -7.66 -4.27
CA LEU A 20 -1.93 -8.98 -3.75
C LEU A 20 -3.22 -9.66 -3.27
N SER A 21 -3.63 -10.75 -3.93
CA SER A 21 -4.89 -11.44 -3.64
C SER A 21 -4.83 -12.95 -3.85
N GLY A 22 -5.85 -13.66 -3.35
CA GLY A 22 -5.96 -15.10 -3.47
C GLY A 22 -5.09 -15.83 -2.45
N ALA A 23 -4.93 -17.15 -2.66
CA ALA A 23 -4.07 -17.99 -1.85
C ALA A 23 -2.60 -17.67 -2.16
N VAL A 24 -1.92 -16.91 -1.29
CA VAL A 24 -0.56 -16.44 -1.53
C VAL A 24 0.47 -17.14 -0.64
N THR A 25 1.58 -17.53 -1.24
CA THR A 25 2.75 -18.09 -0.55
C THR A 25 3.79 -17.00 -0.27
N GLU A 26 4.84 -17.34 0.48
CA GLU A 26 6.01 -16.48 0.68
C GLU A 26 6.70 -16.14 -0.64
N THR A 27 6.72 -17.07 -1.60
CA THR A 27 7.26 -16.82 -2.94
C THR A 27 6.45 -15.76 -3.68
N ASP A 28 5.13 -15.79 -3.55
CA ASP A 28 4.23 -14.79 -4.15
C ASP A 28 4.42 -13.41 -3.54
N ILE A 29 4.61 -13.35 -2.21
CA ILE A 29 4.94 -12.11 -1.50
C ILE A 29 6.31 -11.56 -1.93
N SER A 30 7.30 -12.43 -2.18
CA SER A 30 8.60 -12.00 -2.73
C SER A 30 8.45 -11.38 -4.12
N LYS A 31 7.70 -12.02 -5.02
CA LYS A 31 7.41 -11.48 -6.36
C LYS A 31 6.70 -10.14 -6.29
N TRP A 32 5.76 -10.00 -5.37
CA TRP A 32 5.07 -8.74 -5.11
C TRP A 32 6.03 -7.63 -4.68
N LYS A 33 6.92 -7.94 -3.73
CA LYS A 33 7.98 -7.02 -3.27
C LYS A 33 8.93 -6.61 -4.40
N GLU A 34 9.34 -7.57 -5.23
CA GLU A 34 10.17 -7.30 -6.41
C GLU A 34 9.45 -6.38 -7.41
N SER A 35 8.16 -6.61 -7.64
CA SER A 35 7.35 -5.74 -8.49
C SER A 35 7.25 -4.32 -7.94
N LEU A 36 7.04 -4.15 -6.62
CA LEU A 36 7.06 -2.84 -5.97
C LEU A 36 8.42 -2.16 -6.17
N ASN A 37 9.51 -2.84 -5.81
CA ASN A 37 10.86 -2.28 -5.93
C ASN A 37 11.18 -1.85 -7.37
N LYS A 38 10.78 -2.65 -8.36
CA LYS A 38 10.97 -2.31 -9.77
C LYS A 38 10.18 -1.06 -10.17
N THR A 39 8.87 -1.02 -9.86
CA THR A 39 8.04 0.14 -10.20
C THR A 39 8.59 1.43 -9.59
N PHE A 40 9.05 1.37 -8.34
CA PHE A 40 9.59 2.54 -7.65
C PHE A 40 11.00 2.94 -8.12
N ALA A 41 11.82 2.01 -8.59
CA ALA A 41 13.11 2.31 -9.21
C ALA A 41 12.96 3.00 -10.57
N ASP A 42 11.84 2.77 -11.27
CA ASP A 42 11.53 3.38 -12.56
C ASP A 42 10.89 4.79 -12.45
N LEU A 43 10.63 5.27 -11.22
CA LEU A 43 10.08 6.61 -10.99
C LEU A 43 11.15 7.69 -11.26
N PRO A 44 10.85 8.72 -12.07
CA PRO A 44 11.71 9.87 -12.22
C PRO A 44 11.96 10.58 -10.87
N GLN A 45 13.13 11.20 -10.74
CA GLN A 45 13.43 12.08 -9.60
C GLN A 45 12.35 13.17 -9.48
N GLY A 46 11.98 13.52 -8.24
CA GLY A 46 10.97 14.55 -7.97
C GLY A 46 9.53 14.10 -8.23
N THR A 47 9.29 12.82 -8.51
CA THR A 47 7.92 12.31 -8.74
C THR A 47 7.09 12.43 -7.47
N LYS A 48 5.94 13.12 -7.60
CA LYS A 48 4.87 13.07 -6.61
C LYS A 48 3.83 12.05 -7.05
N PHE A 49 3.51 11.10 -6.19
CA PHE A 49 2.59 10.01 -6.53
C PHE A 49 1.49 9.80 -5.50
N LYS A 50 0.43 9.13 -5.94
CA LYS A 50 -0.61 8.55 -5.09
C LYS A 50 -0.54 7.04 -5.19
N ILE A 51 -0.97 6.31 -4.16
CA ILE A 51 -0.95 4.86 -4.18
C ILE A 51 -2.28 4.22 -3.79
N PHE A 52 -2.67 3.19 -4.54
CA PHE A 52 -3.72 2.25 -4.18
C PHE A 52 -3.11 0.90 -3.80
N VAL A 53 -3.21 0.55 -2.51
CA VAL A 53 -2.78 -0.73 -1.95
C VAL A 53 -3.99 -1.66 -1.85
N ASN A 54 -4.17 -2.55 -2.82
CA ASN A 54 -5.33 -3.43 -2.90
C ASN A 54 -5.02 -4.85 -2.42
N LEU A 55 -5.32 -5.12 -1.14
CA LEU A 55 -5.22 -6.43 -0.49
C LEU A 55 -6.58 -7.12 -0.33
N HIS A 56 -7.61 -6.68 -1.06
CA HIS A 56 -8.93 -7.30 -1.00
C HIS A 56 -8.87 -8.76 -1.49
N GLY A 57 -9.34 -9.71 -0.69
CA GLY A 57 -9.25 -11.15 -1.01
C GLY A 57 -7.86 -11.78 -0.80
N LEU A 58 -6.93 -11.09 -0.13
CA LEU A 58 -5.67 -11.68 0.34
C LEU A 58 -5.94 -12.87 1.29
N ASN A 59 -5.39 -14.04 0.97
CA ASN A 59 -5.51 -15.23 1.80
C ASN A 59 -4.13 -15.90 1.95
N PRO A 60 -3.31 -15.52 2.94
CA PRO A 60 -1.97 -16.08 3.08
C PRO A 60 -2.03 -17.58 3.42
N ALA A 61 -1.26 -18.39 2.70
CA ALA A 61 -1.25 -19.85 2.85
C ALA A 61 -0.62 -20.34 4.17
N SER A 62 0.07 -19.46 4.89
CA SER A 62 0.76 -19.77 6.15
C SER A 62 0.85 -18.55 7.08
N VAL A 63 1.12 -18.78 8.36
CA VAL A 63 1.43 -17.70 9.33
C VAL A 63 2.68 -16.92 8.92
N SER A 64 3.65 -17.60 8.31
CA SER A 64 4.88 -16.99 7.80
C SER A 64 4.57 -16.06 6.62
N ALA A 65 3.77 -16.50 5.65
CA ALA A 65 3.24 -15.65 4.59
C ALA A 65 2.46 -14.46 5.16
N HIS A 66 1.59 -14.67 6.16
CA HIS A 66 0.86 -13.59 6.82
C HIS A 66 1.79 -12.58 7.53
N LYS A 67 2.96 -13.00 8.03
CA LYS A 67 3.97 -12.09 8.59
C LYS A 67 4.74 -11.35 7.50
N ALA A 68 5.10 -12.03 6.41
CA ALA A 68 6.02 -11.52 5.40
C ALA A 68 5.51 -10.27 4.65
N TYR A 69 4.19 -10.13 4.41
CA TYR A 69 3.67 -8.99 3.65
C TYR A 69 3.48 -7.72 4.50
N ARG A 70 3.30 -7.87 5.82
CA ARG A 70 2.77 -6.81 6.71
C ARG A 70 3.63 -5.56 6.75
N ASP A 71 4.95 -5.72 6.70
CA ASP A 71 5.87 -4.59 6.82
C ASP A 71 6.26 -3.99 5.46
N ILE A 72 5.89 -4.63 4.35
CA ILE A 72 6.36 -4.24 3.01
C ILE A 72 5.91 -2.83 2.66
N ILE A 73 4.59 -2.56 2.72
CA ILE A 73 4.04 -1.23 2.37
C ILE A 73 4.46 -0.16 3.38
N PRO A 74 4.36 -0.38 4.71
CA PRO A 74 4.93 0.55 5.70
C PRO A 74 6.37 0.97 5.44
N LEU A 75 7.27 0.00 5.23
CA LEU A 75 8.69 0.26 5.04
C LEU A 75 8.99 0.89 3.68
N LEU A 76 8.21 0.54 2.64
CA LEU A 76 8.34 1.16 1.33
C LEU A 76 7.95 2.63 1.38
N LEU A 77 6.76 2.93 1.90
CA LEU A 77 6.21 4.28 1.92
C LEU A 77 6.99 5.20 2.87
N SER A 78 7.64 4.66 3.91
CA SER A 78 8.52 5.46 4.76
C SER A 78 9.72 6.02 4.01
N ARG A 79 10.16 5.39 2.91
CA ARG A 79 11.26 5.92 2.07
C ARG A 79 10.84 7.11 1.20
N TYR A 80 9.53 7.32 1.07
CA TYR A 80 8.89 8.35 0.23
C TYR A 80 8.05 9.30 1.07
N ASN A 81 8.58 9.62 2.25
CA ASN A 81 8.06 10.58 3.21
C ASN A 81 6.62 10.31 3.69
N TRP A 82 6.21 9.03 3.74
CA TRP A 82 4.85 8.65 4.14
C TRP A 82 4.83 7.66 5.29
N ARG A 83 4.07 8.02 6.33
CA ARG A 83 3.74 7.16 7.47
C ARG A 83 2.28 6.76 7.37
N ILE A 84 2.03 5.46 7.30
CA ILE A 84 0.66 4.91 7.29
C ILE A 84 0.04 5.06 8.69
N GLY A 85 -1.19 5.56 8.75
CA GLY A 85 -1.84 5.88 10.01
C GLY A 85 -2.00 4.70 10.99
N TYR A 86 -2.32 3.49 10.51
CA TYR A 86 -2.47 2.33 11.42
C TYR A 86 -1.19 1.95 12.17
N LEU A 87 -0.03 2.45 11.76
CA LEU A 87 1.23 2.21 12.47
C LEU A 87 1.25 2.79 13.87
N ASP A 88 0.36 3.75 14.17
CA ASP A 88 0.24 4.35 15.50
C ASP A 88 -0.36 3.38 16.53
N LEU A 89 -0.84 2.20 16.09
CA LEU A 89 -1.20 1.08 16.97
C LEU A 89 0.02 0.33 17.55
N PHE A 90 1.18 0.42 16.91
CA PHE A 90 2.34 -0.42 17.20
C PHE A 90 3.46 0.44 17.77
N GLU A 91 3.80 0.20 19.04
CA GLU A 91 4.91 0.90 19.73
C GLU A 91 6.23 0.73 18.99
N GLU A 92 6.46 -0.45 18.41
CA GLU A 92 7.65 -0.79 17.63
C GLU A 92 7.78 0.08 16.38
N ALA A 93 6.68 0.63 15.87
CA ALA A 93 6.68 1.50 14.70
C ALA A 93 7.00 2.97 15.01
N LYS A 94 7.12 3.37 16.28
CA LYS A 94 7.45 4.77 16.67
C LYS A 94 8.84 5.20 16.18
N GLY A 95 9.76 4.26 16.01
CA GLY A 95 11.11 4.52 15.50
C GLY A 95 11.25 4.56 13.98
N LEU A 96 10.15 4.37 13.23
CA LEU A 96 10.19 4.33 11.77
C LEU A 96 10.63 5.70 11.21
N LYS A 97 11.80 5.72 10.55
CA LYS A 97 12.35 6.92 9.93
C LYS A 97 11.67 7.18 8.59
N LEU A 98 11.25 8.43 8.39
CA LEU A 98 10.80 8.92 7.10
C LEU A 98 12.00 9.52 6.35
N THR A 99 12.13 9.16 5.07
CA THR A 99 13.13 9.73 4.16
C THR A 99 12.43 10.17 2.87
N SER A 100 13.11 10.96 2.05
CA SER A 100 12.64 11.40 0.74
C SER A 100 13.64 10.96 -0.33
N GLU A 101 13.61 9.68 -0.69
CA GLU A 101 14.53 9.09 -1.66
C GLU A 101 14.33 9.73 -3.04
N ASN A 102 15.40 10.30 -3.62
CA ASN A 102 15.38 10.97 -4.92
C ASN A 102 14.29 12.05 -5.05
N GLU A 103 13.95 12.75 -3.96
CA GLU A 103 12.89 13.76 -3.94
C GLU A 103 11.50 13.20 -4.36
N ILE A 104 11.34 11.88 -4.35
CA ILE A 104 10.08 11.21 -4.62
C ILE A 104 9.23 11.23 -3.35
N GLU A 105 7.95 11.60 -3.49
CA GLU A 105 7.05 11.79 -2.36
C GLU A 105 5.67 11.17 -2.63
N CYS A 106 5.14 10.47 -1.62
CA CYS A 106 3.75 10.01 -1.62
C CYS A 106 2.84 11.13 -1.08
N PHE A 107 1.78 11.45 -1.81
CA PHE A 107 0.84 12.54 -1.48
C PHE A 107 -0.52 12.04 -0.99
N ALA A 108 -0.92 10.84 -1.41
CA ALA A 108 -2.10 10.18 -0.91
C ALA A 108 -1.97 8.65 -0.99
N ALA A 109 -2.61 7.95 -0.05
CA ALA A 109 -2.65 6.50 -0.04
C ALA A 109 -4.07 6.00 0.27
N VAL A 110 -4.54 4.99 -0.46
CA VAL A 110 -5.74 4.25 -0.07
C VAL A 110 -5.38 2.78 0.10
N HIS A 111 -5.86 2.20 1.19
CA HIS A 111 -5.60 0.82 1.55
C HIS A 111 -6.91 0.05 1.53
N CYS A 112 -6.99 -1.00 0.70
CA CYS A 112 -8.16 -1.85 0.62
C CYS A 112 -7.90 -3.24 1.19
N HIS A 113 -8.81 -3.73 2.02
CA HIS A 113 -8.71 -5.06 2.63
C HIS A 113 -10.11 -5.66 2.88
N HIS A 114 -10.28 -6.96 2.65
CA HIS A 114 -11.59 -7.63 2.73
C HIS A 114 -12.16 -7.79 4.15
N ASP A 115 -11.32 -7.76 5.17
CA ASP A 115 -11.73 -7.72 6.58
C ASP A 115 -12.33 -6.35 6.94
N SER A 116 -13.66 -6.23 6.74
CA SER A 116 -14.44 -5.03 7.00
C SER A 116 -14.33 -4.54 8.44
N TYR A 117 -14.25 -5.43 9.43
CA TYR A 117 -14.17 -5.02 10.82
C TYR A 117 -12.85 -4.28 11.09
N LYS A 118 -11.73 -4.89 10.69
CA LYS A 118 -10.40 -4.31 10.86
C LYS A 118 -10.23 -3.00 10.09
N ILE A 119 -10.64 -2.98 8.81
CA ILE A 119 -10.35 -1.84 7.95
C ILE A 119 -11.23 -0.62 8.30
N ASN A 120 -12.47 -0.84 8.76
CA ASN A 120 -13.33 0.24 9.25
C ASN A 120 -12.83 0.80 10.59
N GLU A 121 -12.23 -0.04 11.46
CA GLU A 121 -11.54 0.48 12.66
C GLU A 121 -10.36 1.38 12.26
N TYR A 122 -9.58 0.99 11.25
CA TYR A 122 -8.48 1.81 10.77
C TYR A 122 -8.97 3.13 10.17
N GLU A 123 -10.02 3.10 9.36
CA GLU A 123 -10.64 4.31 8.81
C GLU A 123 -11.11 5.26 9.91
N SER A 124 -11.86 4.74 10.90
CA SER A 124 -12.38 5.58 11.99
C SER A 124 -11.30 6.23 12.84
N ARG A 125 -10.12 5.59 12.97
CA ARG A 125 -9.05 6.04 13.86
C ARG A 125 -7.97 6.84 13.15
N PHE A 126 -7.73 6.55 11.89
CA PHE A 126 -6.56 7.02 11.15
C PHE A 126 -6.87 7.60 9.77
N GLY A 127 -8.13 7.50 9.32
CA GLY A 127 -8.59 8.16 8.11
C GLY A 127 -8.36 9.67 8.19
N LYS A 128 -7.86 10.25 7.10
CA LYS A 128 -7.57 11.68 6.95
C LYS A 128 -7.74 12.05 5.48
N ASP A 129 -7.77 13.34 5.19
CA ASP A 129 -7.98 13.85 3.82
C ASP A 129 -7.10 13.18 2.76
N SER A 130 -5.86 12.80 3.10
CA SER A 130 -4.90 12.16 2.19
C SER A 130 -4.73 10.65 2.39
N GLU A 131 -5.40 10.02 3.36
CA GLU A 131 -5.29 8.58 3.60
C GLU A 131 -6.62 7.96 4.02
N HIS A 132 -7.03 6.92 3.32
CA HIS A 132 -8.25 6.18 3.65
C HIS A 132 -8.05 4.67 3.64
N PHE A 133 -8.95 3.99 4.35
CA PHE A 133 -8.98 2.56 4.55
C PHE A 133 -10.39 2.04 4.21
N PHE A 134 -10.54 1.23 3.16
CA PHE A 134 -11.86 0.73 2.74
C PHE A 134 -11.87 -0.79 2.55
N ASP A 135 -13.04 -1.41 2.67
CA ASP A 135 -13.29 -2.80 2.32
C ASP A 135 -13.78 -2.99 0.88
N ASP A 136 -14.01 -1.90 0.16
CA ASP A 136 -14.54 -1.90 -1.20
C ASP A 136 -13.46 -1.41 -2.20
N PRO A 137 -12.99 -2.28 -3.12
CA PRO A 137 -12.02 -1.91 -4.14
C PRO A 137 -12.48 -0.80 -5.08
N GLU A 138 -13.77 -0.77 -5.47
CA GLU A 138 -14.32 0.23 -6.38
C GLU A 138 -14.37 1.61 -5.71
N LYS A 139 -14.76 1.63 -4.43
CA LYS A 139 -14.71 2.84 -3.60
C LYS A 139 -13.29 3.36 -3.44
N SER A 140 -12.32 2.48 -3.15
CA SER A 140 -10.90 2.85 -3.05
C SER A 140 -10.36 3.45 -4.35
N GLU A 141 -10.62 2.78 -5.47
CA GLU A 141 -10.17 3.23 -6.78
C GLU A 141 -10.79 4.58 -7.16
N THR A 142 -12.11 4.73 -6.96
CA THR A 142 -12.82 5.98 -7.23
C THR A 142 -12.22 7.14 -6.43
N TRP A 143 -12.00 6.93 -5.13
CA TRP A 143 -11.45 7.96 -4.24
C TRP A 143 -10.04 8.40 -4.66
N ILE A 144 -9.09 7.46 -4.79
CA ILE A 144 -7.69 7.80 -5.06
C ILE A 144 -7.50 8.44 -6.45
N ARG A 145 -8.33 8.06 -7.43
CA ARG A 145 -8.34 8.68 -8.76
C ARG A 145 -8.85 10.12 -8.70
N SER A 146 -9.82 10.41 -7.84
CA SER A 146 -10.37 11.76 -7.66
C SER A 146 -9.44 12.72 -6.91
N TYR A 147 -8.52 12.19 -6.09
CA TYR A 147 -7.59 13.01 -5.31
C TYR A 147 -6.60 13.75 -6.24
N SER A 148 -6.39 15.05 -6.05
CA SER A 148 -5.46 15.83 -6.88
C SER A 148 -4.08 15.92 -6.24
N VAL A 149 -3.02 15.82 -7.05
CA VAL A 149 -1.61 15.97 -6.65
C VAL A 149 -1.08 17.31 -7.12
#